data_AF-A0A929S7F8-F1
#
_entry.id   AF-A0A929S7F8-F1
#
_cell.length_a   1.000
_cell.length_b   1.000
_cell.length_c   1.000
_cell.angle_alpha   90.00
_cell.angle_beta   90.00
_cell.angle_gamma   90.00
#
_symmetry.space_group_name_H-M   'P 1'
#
loop_
_entity.id
_entity.type
_entity.pdbx_description
1 polymer ?
#
loop_
_entity_poly.entity_id
_entity_poly.type
_entity_poly.pdbx_seq_one_letter_code
_entity_poly.pdbx_strand_id
1 'polypeptide(L)'
;MDNVSFGYFIVKPDGAKNIDNILNDVEDKFSDDMIRYYKIDDFENVVNNLYYKHFEEKGDKFKHSFSDYLRALKEIYGNNSLLILIKSNNKDYDALGKDILNKKLELRNKFVKKDIAVVTNNTDLEASNRIVLTDLDFNFMKQRLFKEPGNYRISDFNVIHSPDSDQETIKDELKILYKLGVLRSENMLDKKIIDNLRKYKTFEVLNVDKREIGIEYPSIGEHMMDSVRRGY
;
A
#
# COMPACT_ATOMS: atom_id res chain seq x y z
N MET A 1 -16.67 -8.17 -26.90
CA MET A 1 -16.95 -7.77 -25.51
C MET A 1 -15.60 -7.62 -24.87
N ASP A 2 -15.17 -6.39 -24.62
CA ASP A 2 -13.84 -6.14 -24.07
C ASP A 2 -13.93 -6.37 -22.56
N ASN A 3 -13.66 -7.61 -22.13
CA ASN A 3 -13.54 -8.01 -20.73
C ASN A 3 -12.25 -7.42 -20.15
N VAL A 4 -12.21 -6.11 -19.99
CA VAL A 4 -11.09 -5.39 -19.41
C VAL A 4 -11.33 -5.25 -17.92
N SER A 5 -10.48 -5.86 -17.11
CA SER A 5 -10.47 -5.69 -15.67
C SER A 5 -9.19 -5.00 -15.21
N PHE A 6 -9.28 -4.36 -14.05
CA PHE A 6 -8.18 -3.63 -13.45
C PHE A 6 -8.04 -4.02 -11.98
N GLY A 7 -6.81 -3.96 -11.51
CA GLY A 7 -6.52 -3.98 -10.08
C GLY A 7 -5.12 -3.45 -9.83
N TYR A 8 -4.71 -3.41 -8.57
CA TYR A 8 -3.48 -2.71 -8.22
C TYR A 8 -2.80 -3.26 -6.98
N PHE A 9 -1.51 -2.96 -6.84
CA PHE A 9 -0.78 -3.02 -5.58
C PHE A 9 -0.19 -1.64 -5.25
N ILE A 10 -0.14 -1.29 -3.98
CA ILE A 10 0.68 -0.19 -3.47
C ILE A 10 1.80 -0.82 -2.66
N VAL A 11 3.04 -0.63 -3.10
CA VAL A 11 4.22 -0.91 -2.29
C VAL A 11 4.43 0.28 -1.35
N LYS A 12 4.21 0.04 -0.07
CA LYS A 12 4.31 1.05 0.99
C LYS A 12 5.75 1.52 1.20
N PRO A 13 5.98 2.69 1.84
CA PRO A 13 7.32 3.23 2.07
C PRO A 13 8.34 2.22 2.65
N ASP A 14 7.92 1.40 3.61
CA ASP A 14 8.75 0.36 4.25
C ASP A 14 9.10 -0.84 3.36
N GLY A 15 8.45 -0.95 2.20
CA GLY A 15 8.70 -1.95 1.16
C GLY A 15 9.82 -1.60 0.18
N ALA A 16 10.30 -0.35 0.14
CA ALA A 16 11.29 0.12 -0.82
C ALA A 16 12.57 -0.74 -0.84
N LYS A 17 13.02 -1.21 0.33
CA LYS A 17 14.22 -2.07 0.45
C LYS A 17 14.07 -3.44 -0.24
N ASN A 18 12.84 -3.91 -0.40
CA ASN A 18 12.50 -5.19 -1.02
C ASN A 18 11.92 -5.03 -2.43
N ILE A 19 11.99 -3.82 -3.01
CA ILE A 19 11.25 -3.49 -4.24
C ILE A 19 11.60 -4.42 -5.41
N ASP A 20 12.86 -4.80 -5.58
CA ASP A 20 13.26 -5.67 -6.69
C ASP A 20 12.60 -7.05 -6.62
N ASN A 21 12.61 -7.67 -5.43
CA ASN A 21 11.94 -8.96 -5.22
C ASN A 21 10.41 -8.84 -5.32
N ILE A 22 9.83 -7.75 -4.83
CA ILE A 22 8.39 -7.49 -4.93
C ILE A 22 7.98 -7.36 -6.41
N LEU A 23 8.73 -6.57 -7.19
CA LEU A 23 8.43 -6.36 -8.59
C LEU A 23 8.61 -7.64 -9.41
N ASN A 24 9.68 -8.41 -9.18
CA ASN A 24 9.85 -9.72 -9.84
C ASN A 24 8.68 -10.65 -9.54
N ASP A 25 8.31 -10.79 -8.27
CA ASP A 25 7.20 -11.66 -7.86
C ASP A 25 5.85 -11.25 -8.50
N VAL A 26 5.59 -9.94 -8.62
CA VAL A 26 4.36 -9.40 -9.24
C VAL A 26 4.42 -9.55 -10.77
N GLU A 27 5.49 -9.13 -11.41
CA GLU A 27 5.66 -9.22 -12.87
C GLU A 27 5.59 -10.67 -13.36
N ASP A 28 6.18 -11.63 -12.61
CA ASP A 28 6.10 -13.05 -12.93
C ASP A 28 4.67 -13.60 -12.85
N LYS A 29 3.89 -13.18 -11.84
CA LYS A 29 2.50 -13.63 -11.65
C LYS A 29 1.55 -13.04 -12.71
N PHE A 30 1.83 -11.84 -13.18
CA PHE A 30 0.97 -11.07 -14.08
C PHE A 30 1.64 -10.86 -15.45
N SER A 31 2.45 -11.82 -15.89
CA SER A 31 3.25 -11.74 -17.13
C SER A 31 2.41 -11.56 -18.41
N ASP A 32 1.18 -12.08 -18.39
CA ASP A 32 0.23 -11.99 -19.51
C ASP A 32 -0.64 -10.72 -19.44
N ASP A 33 -0.52 -9.95 -18.35
CA ASP A 33 -1.31 -8.74 -18.08
C ASP A 33 -0.45 -7.50 -18.33
N MET A 34 -1.10 -6.37 -18.64
CA MET A 34 -0.37 -5.11 -18.82
C MET A 34 -0.10 -4.46 -17.46
N ILE A 35 1.18 -4.22 -17.16
CA ILE A 35 1.62 -3.55 -15.94
C ILE A 35 2.01 -2.09 -16.23
N ARG A 36 1.58 -1.19 -15.34
CA ARG A 36 1.97 0.22 -15.31
C ARG A 36 2.34 0.63 -13.90
N TYR A 37 3.26 1.58 -13.80
CA TYR A 37 3.78 2.06 -12.53
C TYR A 37 3.45 3.54 -12.35
N TYR A 38 2.99 3.92 -11.17
CA TYR A 38 2.75 5.32 -10.81
C TYR A 38 3.41 5.65 -9.48
N LYS A 39 4.00 6.84 -9.36
CA LYS A 39 4.44 7.35 -8.06
C LYS A 39 3.25 7.80 -7.23
N ILE A 40 3.40 7.69 -5.92
CA ILE A 40 2.53 8.31 -4.92
C ILE A 40 3.44 9.10 -3.99
N ASP A 41 3.34 10.44 -4.05
CA ASP A 41 4.15 11.35 -3.23
C ASP A 41 3.56 11.55 -1.82
N ASP A 42 2.26 11.29 -1.65
CA ASP A 42 1.54 11.42 -0.38
C ASP A 42 0.82 10.12 0.02
N PHE A 43 1.61 9.11 0.41
CA PHE A 43 1.10 7.80 0.81
C PHE A 43 0.10 7.90 1.97
N GLU A 44 0.39 8.70 2.98
CA GLU A 44 -0.45 8.91 4.16
C GLU A 44 -1.88 9.36 3.77
N ASN A 45 -2.02 10.35 2.90
CA ASN A 45 -3.33 10.80 2.44
C ASN A 45 -4.03 9.73 1.59
N VAL A 46 -3.30 9.09 0.66
CA VAL A 46 -3.87 8.04 -0.20
C VAL A 46 -4.43 6.89 0.63
N VAL A 47 -3.63 6.33 1.54
CA VAL A 47 -4.05 5.16 2.31
C VAL A 47 -5.16 5.49 3.31
N ASN A 48 -5.21 6.71 3.86
CA ASN A 48 -6.34 7.15 4.68
C ASN A 48 -7.67 7.14 3.88
N ASN A 49 -7.66 7.53 2.62
CA ASN A 49 -8.88 7.49 1.79
C ASN A 49 -9.25 6.05 1.40
N LEU A 50 -8.27 5.17 1.18
CA LEU A 50 -8.52 3.76 0.84
C LEU A 50 -9.07 2.95 2.03
N TYR A 51 -8.73 3.32 3.26
CA TYR A 51 -9.20 2.64 4.48
C TYR A 51 -10.61 3.06 4.94
N TYR A 52 -11.40 3.76 4.10
CA TYR A 52 -12.71 4.32 4.44
C TYR A 52 -13.66 3.29 5.08
N LYS A 53 -13.82 2.09 4.50
CA LYS A 53 -14.67 1.03 5.05
C LYS A 53 -14.26 0.63 6.46
N HIS A 54 -12.95 0.53 6.72
CA HIS A 54 -12.47 0.19 8.06
C HIS A 54 -12.70 1.31 9.07
N PHE A 55 -12.67 2.58 8.65
CA PHE A 55 -13.02 3.69 9.54
C PHE A 55 -14.52 3.73 9.84
N GLU A 56 -15.36 3.41 8.87
CA GLU A 56 -16.81 3.28 9.05
C GLU A 56 -17.15 2.12 10.01
N GLU A 57 -16.53 0.95 9.82
CA GLU A 57 -16.80 -0.24 10.64
C GLU A 57 -16.21 -0.16 12.06
N LYS A 58 -14.97 0.33 12.18
CA LYS A 58 -14.19 0.27 13.44
C LYS A 58 -14.20 1.60 14.21
N GLY A 59 -14.76 2.65 13.62
CA GLY A 59 -14.94 3.97 14.22
C GLY A 59 -13.65 4.76 14.45
N ASP A 60 -13.81 5.90 15.12
CA ASP A 60 -12.76 6.90 15.33
C ASP A 60 -11.53 6.35 16.07
N LYS A 61 -11.70 5.32 16.91
CA LYS A 61 -10.60 4.70 17.66
C LYS A 61 -9.57 4.04 16.72
N PHE A 62 -10.05 3.30 15.72
CA PHE A 62 -9.17 2.69 14.72
C PHE A 62 -8.45 3.77 13.91
N LYS A 63 -9.16 4.85 13.57
CA LYS A 63 -8.61 5.99 12.82
C LYS A 63 -7.43 6.66 13.54
N HIS A 64 -7.53 6.91 14.85
CA HIS A 64 -6.43 7.50 15.63
C HIS A 64 -5.20 6.59 15.67
N SER A 65 -5.36 5.32 16.05
CA SER A 65 -4.25 4.36 16.11
C SER A 65 -3.61 4.13 14.73
N PHE A 66 -4.41 4.15 13.66
CA PHE A 66 -3.89 4.06 12.30
C PHE A 66 -3.11 5.31 11.89
N SER A 67 -3.58 6.50 12.26
CA SER A 67 -2.85 7.76 12.02
C SER A 67 -1.49 7.77 12.71
N ASP A 68 -1.40 7.27 13.95
CA ASP A 68 -0.12 7.13 14.65
C ASP A 68 0.83 6.17 13.94
N TYR A 69 0.31 5.05 13.45
CA TYR A 69 1.07 4.10 12.64
C TYR A 69 1.60 4.76 11.35
N LEU A 70 0.77 5.53 10.63
CA LEU A 70 1.18 6.21 9.40
C LEU A 70 2.25 7.27 9.67
N ARG A 71 2.12 8.03 10.76
CA ARG A 71 3.12 9.01 11.18
C ARG A 71 4.47 8.34 11.45
N ALA A 72 4.48 7.23 12.20
CA ALA A 72 5.71 6.48 12.46
C ALA A 72 6.32 5.92 11.16
N LEU A 73 5.50 5.38 10.25
CA LEU A 73 5.95 4.91 8.95
C LEU A 73 6.61 6.03 8.14
N LYS A 74 5.98 7.21 8.11
CA LYS A 74 6.46 8.41 7.41
C LYS A 74 7.76 8.95 7.99
N GLU A 75 7.90 8.97 9.31
CA GLU A 75 9.14 9.40 9.98
C GLU A 75 10.33 8.48 9.68
N ILE A 76 10.09 7.17 9.55
CA ILE A 76 11.17 6.18 9.36
C ILE A 76 11.50 5.97 7.88
N TYR A 77 10.50 5.91 7.02
CA TYR A 77 10.64 5.45 5.63
C TYR A 77 10.22 6.50 4.59
N GLY A 78 9.77 7.68 5.02
CA GLY A 78 9.24 8.72 4.14
C GLY A 78 7.79 8.47 3.72
N ASN A 79 7.25 9.36 2.89
CA ASN A 79 5.85 9.34 2.46
C ASN A 79 5.65 8.85 1.02
N ASN A 80 6.74 8.52 0.32
CA ASN A 80 6.68 8.09 -1.07
C ASN A 80 6.33 6.60 -1.16
N SER A 81 5.53 6.25 -2.16
CA SER A 81 5.18 4.85 -2.45
C SER A 81 5.02 4.60 -3.94
N LEU A 82 4.96 3.33 -4.32
CA LEU A 82 4.80 2.89 -5.71
C LEU A 82 3.45 2.22 -5.89
N LEU A 83 2.64 2.73 -6.80
CA LEU A 83 1.48 2.03 -7.32
C LEU A 83 1.87 1.16 -8.52
N ILE A 84 1.44 -0.09 -8.50
CA ILE A 84 1.54 -1.05 -9.60
C ILE A 84 0.12 -1.30 -10.09
N LEU A 85 -0.25 -0.75 -11.25
CA LEU A 85 -1.54 -0.95 -11.88
C LEU A 85 -1.45 -2.15 -12.83
N ILE A 86 -2.40 -3.06 -12.70
CA ILE A 86 -2.54 -4.26 -13.54
C ILE A 86 -3.82 -4.11 -14.35
N LYS A 87 -3.70 -4.20 -15.67
CA LYS A 87 -4.82 -4.29 -16.59
C LYS A 87 -4.81 -5.66 -17.24
N SER A 88 -5.91 -6.38 -17.08
CA SER A 88 -6.12 -7.66 -17.75
C SER A 88 -7.16 -7.53 -18.85
N ASN A 89 -6.91 -8.18 -19.99
CA ASN A 89 -7.90 -8.31 -21.07
C ASN A 89 -8.44 -9.74 -21.18
N ASN A 90 -7.95 -10.67 -20.36
CA ASN A 90 -8.30 -12.08 -20.38
C ASN A 90 -8.94 -12.58 -19.08
N LYS A 91 -8.95 -11.76 -18.02
CA LYS A 91 -9.61 -12.03 -16.74
C LYS A 91 -10.72 -11.02 -16.49
N ASP A 92 -11.83 -11.49 -15.92
CA ASP A 92 -12.81 -10.60 -15.30
C ASP A 92 -12.31 -10.10 -13.94
N TYR A 93 -13.08 -9.20 -13.31
CA TYR A 93 -12.72 -8.60 -12.03
C TYR A 93 -12.63 -9.63 -10.90
N ASP A 94 -13.45 -10.68 -10.90
CA ASP A 94 -13.44 -11.68 -9.84
C ASP A 94 -12.18 -12.55 -9.91
N ALA A 95 -11.81 -12.98 -11.11
CA ALA A 95 -10.59 -13.75 -11.35
C ALA A 95 -9.34 -12.91 -11.06
N LEU A 96 -9.29 -11.67 -11.59
CA LEU A 96 -8.16 -10.77 -11.33
C LEU A 96 -8.07 -10.38 -9.86
N GLY A 97 -9.21 -10.08 -9.21
CA GLY A 97 -9.29 -9.73 -7.80
C GLY A 97 -8.79 -10.84 -6.88
N LYS A 98 -9.13 -12.10 -7.18
CA LYS A 98 -8.59 -13.28 -6.46
C LYS A 98 -7.08 -13.42 -6.65
N ASP A 99 -6.58 -13.27 -7.88
CA ASP A 99 -5.14 -13.31 -8.16
C ASP A 99 -4.39 -12.23 -7.36
N ILE A 100 -4.93 -11.01 -7.33
CA ILE A 100 -4.35 -9.88 -6.60
C ILE A 100 -4.35 -10.15 -5.09
N LEU A 101 -5.48 -10.59 -4.53
CA LEU A 101 -5.60 -10.88 -3.10
C LEU A 101 -4.63 -11.99 -2.68
N ASN A 102 -4.58 -13.09 -3.42
CA ASN A 102 -3.68 -14.21 -3.14
C ASN A 102 -2.22 -13.75 -3.17
N LYS A 103 -1.85 -12.95 -4.17
CA LYS A 103 -0.49 -12.42 -4.28
C LYS A 103 -0.17 -11.40 -3.18
N LYS A 104 -1.13 -10.56 -2.76
CA LYS A 104 -1.00 -9.69 -1.57
C LYS A 104 -0.68 -10.50 -0.32
N LEU A 105 -1.38 -11.61 -0.08
CA LEU A 105 -1.14 -12.47 1.07
C LEU A 105 0.24 -13.13 1.02
N GLU A 106 0.64 -13.65 -0.15
CA GLU A 106 1.96 -14.22 -0.38
C GLU A 106 3.08 -13.20 -0.09
N LEU A 107 3.00 -12.01 -0.69
CA LEU A 107 4.00 -10.96 -0.52
C LEU A 107 4.07 -10.47 0.92
N ARG A 108 2.92 -10.31 1.59
CA ARG A 108 2.89 -9.95 3.02
C ARG A 108 3.58 -11.00 3.88
N ASN A 109 3.32 -12.28 3.65
CA ASN A 109 3.97 -13.35 4.40
C ASN A 109 5.48 -13.44 4.11
N LYS A 110 5.90 -13.20 2.86
CA LYS A 110 7.30 -13.24 2.44
C LYS A 110 8.12 -12.09 3.04
N PHE A 111 7.53 -10.91 3.17
CA PHE A 111 8.23 -9.68 3.58
C PHE A 111 7.81 -9.12 4.94
N VAL A 112 7.04 -9.90 5.73
CA VAL A 112 6.69 -9.52 7.11
C VAL A 112 7.97 -9.37 7.94
N LYS A 113 8.10 -8.23 8.64
CA LYS A 113 9.15 -8.03 9.63
C LYS A 113 8.61 -8.49 10.98
N LYS A 114 8.95 -9.70 11.41
CA LYS A 114 8.43 -10.30 12.66
C LYS A 114 9.06 -9.68 13.92
N ASP A 115 10.14 -8.96 13.71
CA ASP A 115 11.06 -8.42 14.70
C ASP A 115 10.89 -6.90 14.87
N ILE A 116 10.01 -6.26 14.07
CA ILE A 116 9.70 -4.83 14.18
C ILE A 116 8.18 -4.64 14.15
N ALA A 117 7.64 -4.02 15.19
CA ALA A 117 6.24 -3.62 15.27
C ALA A 117 6.09 -2.18 15.77
N VAL A 118 4.99 -1.52 15.39
CA VAL A 118 4.61 -0.23 15.95
C VAL A 118 3.74 -0.47 17.17
N VAL A 119 4.08 0.18 18.28
CA VAL A 119 3.24 0.19 19.47
C VAL A 119 2.58 1.55 19.63
N THR A 120 1.26 1.61 19.55
CA THR A 120 0.48 2.84 19.75
C THR A 120 -0.26 2.77 21.09
N ASN A 121 -0.23 3.86 21.85
CA ASN A 121 -0.98 3.97 23.12
C ASN A 121 -2.42 4.43 22.83
N ASN A 122 -3.38 3.56 23.13
CA ASN A 122 -4.80 3.86 23.10
C ASN A 122 -5.24 4.20 24.53
N THR A 123 -5.24 5.49 24.86
CA THR A 123 -5.58 5.97 26.20
C THR A 123 -7.03 5.70 26.63
N ASP A 124 -7.94 5.34 25.69
CA ASP A 124 -9.37 5.16 25.95
C ASP A 124 -9.91 3.72 25.74
N LEU A 125 -9.83 2.94 26.83
CA LEU A 125 -10.63 1.76 27.23
C LEU A 125 -10.21 0.32 26.88
N GLU A 126 -10.65 -0.55 27.82
CA GLU A 126 -10.50 -1.99 28.08
C GLU A 126 -9.23 -2.70 27.59
N ALA A 127 -8.37 -3.00 28.55
CA ALA A 127 -7.14 -3.77 28.38
C ALA A 127 -7.45 -5.17 27.85
N SER A 128 -7.15 -5.43 26.58
CA SER A 128 -7.20 -6.79 26.03
C SER A 128 -5.89 -7.54 26.23
N ASN A 129 -4.74 -6.85 26.37
CA ASN A 129 -3.44 -7.50 26.54
C ASN A 129 -2.41 -6.60 27.25
N ARG A 130 -1.61 -7.19 28.16
CA ARG A 130 -0.46 -6.56 28.83
C ARG A 130 0.83 -6.97 28.08
N ILE A 131 1.57 -6.01 27.55
CA ILE A 131 2.91 -6.27 26.99
C ILE A 131 3.92 -6.36 28.15
N VAL A 132 4.52 -7.53 28.31
CA VAL A 132 5.61 -7.76 29.25
C VAL A 132 6.86 -8.08 28.44
N LEU A 133 7.85 -7.20 28.48
CA LEU A 133 9.18 -7.50 27.95
C LEU A 133 9.98 -8.27 29.00
N THR A 134 10.41 -9.47 28.63
CA THR A 134 11.34 -10.28 29.43
C THR A 134 12.68 -10.41 28.70
N ASP A 135 13.74 -10.74 29.43
CA ASP A 135 14.97 -11.23 28.81
C ASP A 135 14.78 -12.66 28.26
N LEU A 136 15.85 -13.25 27.73
CA LEU A 136 15.85 -14.62 27.20
C LEU A 136 15.56 -15.69 28.28
N ASP A 137 15.73 -15.32 29.56
CA ASP A 137 15.51 -16.17 30.72
C ASP A 137 14.16 -15.87 31.41
N PHE A 138 13.27 -15.14 30.72
CA PHE A 138 11.95 -14.72 31.21
C PHE A 138 11.96 -13.78 32.43
N ASN A 139 13.09 -13.16 32.75
CA ASN A 139 13.13 -12.14 33.81
C ASN A 139 12.54 -10.83 33.31
N PHE A 140 11.78 -10.16 34.18
CA PHE A 140 11.18 -8.87 33.86
C PHE A 140 12.24 -7.81 33.56
N MET A 141 12.19 -7.25 32.36
CA MET A 141 13.03 -6.13 31.98
C MET A 141 12.37 -4.79 32.33
N LYS A 142 13.16 -3.82 32.80
CA LYS A 142 12.68 -2.46 33.02
C LYS A 142 12.23 -1.87 31.69
N GLN A 143 10.92 -1.69 31.54
CA GLN A 143 10.32 -1.15 30.33
C GLN A 143 10.69 0.33 30.18
N ARG A 144 11.60 0.66 29.24
CA ARG A 144 12.00 2.06 28.96
C ARG A 144 11.00 2.79 28.07
N LEU A 145 10.22 2.06 27.26
CA LEU A 145 9.34 2.60 26.23
C LEU A 145 7.97 3.02 26.77
N PHE A 146 7.46 2.34 27.80
CA PHE A 146 6.15 2.61 28.40
C PHE A 146 6.35 3.35 29.72
N LYS A 147 6.31 4.69 29.66
CA LYS A 147 6.52 5.55 30.83
C LYS A 147 5.32 5.56 31.79
N GLU A 148 4.14 5.20 31.28
CA GLU A 148 2.89 5.18 32.03
C GLU A 148 2.10 3.90 31.73
N PRO A 149 1.31 3.38 32.68
CA PRO A 149 0.30 2.36 32.40
C PRO A 149 -0.70 2.88 31.33
N GLY A 150 -1.03 2.03 30.34
CA GLY A 150 -1.95 2.39 29.25
C GLY A 150 -2.36 1.15 28.45
N ASN A 151 -3.31 1.30 27.51
CA ASN A 151 -3.69 0.22 26.61
C ASN A 151 -2.86 0.33 25.33
N TYR A 152 -2.09 -0.69 24.99
CA TYR A 152 -1.16 -0.63 23.88
C TYR A 152 -1.61 -1.57 22.74
N ARG A 153 -1.61 -1.05 21.52
CA ARG A 153 -1.82 -1.85 20.31
C ARG A 153 -0.48 -2.10 19.63
N ILE A 154 -0.19 -3.36 19.33
CA ILE A 154 0.93 -3.77 18.48
C ILE A 154 0.42 -3.93 17.05
N SER A 155 1.08 -3.29 16.09
CA SER A 155 0.77 -3.42 14.66
C SER A 155 2.03 -3.81 13.88
N ASP A 156 1.93 -4.89 13.11
CA ASP A 156 3.02 -5.34 12.24
C ASP A 156 3.16 -4.45 11.02
N PHE A 157 4.41 -4.22 10.61
CA PHE A 157 4.70 -3.60 9.33
C PHE A 157 4.40 -4.59 8.20
N ASN A 158 3.44 -4.24 7.35
CA ASN A 158 3.20 -4.94 6.09
C ASN A 158 3.52 -4.00 4.93
N VAL A 159 4.36 -4.48 4.03
CA VAL A 159 4.98 -3.67 2.96
C VAL A 159 4.07 -3.40 1.76
N ILE A 160 2.89 -4.03 1.70
CA ILE A 160 1.97 -3.94 0.55
C ILE A 160 0.52 -3.73 0.97
N HIS A 161 -0.16 -2.89 0.20
CA HIS A 161 -1.61 -2.72 0.18
C HIS A 161 -2.18 -3.08 -1.21
N SER A 162 -3.41 -3.58 -1.26
CA SER A 162 -4.18 -3.86 -2.47
C SER A 162 -5.66 -3.90 -2.07
N PRO A 163 -6.60 -3.76 -3.03
CA PRO A 163 -8.02 -3.89 -2.74
C PRO A 163 -8.33 -5.31 -2.29
N ASP A 164 -9.49 -5.50 -1.67
CA ASP A 164 -10.07 -6.82 -1.49
C ASP A 164 -10.59 -7.37 -2.84
N SER A 165 -10.90 -8.66 -2.91
CA SER A 165 -11.12 -9.34 -4.18
C SER A 165 -12.47 -9.04 -4.85
N ASP A 166 -13.37 -8.31 -4.18
CA ASP A 166 -14.70 -8.01 -4.71
C ASP A 166 -14.67 -6.84 -5.70
N GLN A 167 -15.37 -7.02 -6.82
CA GLN A 167 -15.38 -6.07 -7.93
C GLN A 167 -15.77 -4.65 -7.50
N GLU A 168 -16.76 -4.49 -6.62
CA GLU A 168 -17.22 -3.17 -6.18
C GLU A 168 -16.12 -2.42 -5.43
N THR A 169 -15.46 -3.05 -4.45
CA THR A 169 -14.33 -2.45 -3.72
C THR A 169 -13.20 -2.07 -4.66
N ILE A 170 -12.80 -2.97 -5.57
CA ILE A 170 -11.74 -2.69 -6.55
C ILE A 170 -12.08 -1.43 -7.36
N LYS A 171 -13.31 -1.36 -7.89
CA LYS A 171 -13.76 -0.22 -8.70
C LYS A 171 -13.81 1.07 -7.89
N ASP A 172 -14.29 1.03 -6.66
CA ASP A 172 -14.39 2.22 -5.80
C ASP A 172 -13.03 2.74 -5.35
N GLU A 173 -12.11 1.86 -4.97
CA GLU A 173 -10.74 2.24 -4.63
C GLU A 173 -9.99 2.81 -5.84
N LEU A 174 -10.18 2.26 -7.04
CA LEU A 174 -9.62 2.84 -8.27
C LEU A 174 -10.18 4.24 -8.56
N LYS A 175 -11.48 4.49 -8.30
CA LYS A 175 -12.06 5.85 -8.39
C LYS A 175 -11.43 6.79 -7.37
N ILE A 176 -11.15 6.33 -6.15
CA ILE A 176 -10.46 7.12 -5.11
C ILE A 176 -9.06 7.49 -5.59
N LEU A 177 -8.26 6.52 -6.06
CA LEU A 177 -6.91 6.76 -6.59
C LEU A 177 -6.91 7.77 -7.74
N TYR A 178 -7.89 7.68 -8.64
CA TYR A 178 -8.06 8.63 -9.73
C TYR A 178 -8.41 10.05 -9.21
N LYS A 179 -9.38 10.17 -8.30
CA LYS A 179 -9.79 11.45 -7.71
C LYS A 179 -8.64 12.15 -6.97
N LEU A 180 -7.80 11.37 -6.29
CA LEU A 180 -6.60 11.86 -5.61
C LEU A 180 -5.47 12.24 -6.57
N GLY A 181 -5.63 12.01 -7.87
CA GLY A 181 -4.64 12.35 -8.89
C GLY A 181 -3.49 11.37 -9.04
N VAL A 182 -3.51 10.22 -8.34
CA VAL A 182 -2.44 9.20 -8.44
C VAL A 182 -2.35 8.65 -9.86
N LEU A 183 -3.49 8.37 -10.49
CA LEU A 183 -3.59 7.73 -11.80
C LEU A 183 -3.47 8.70 -12.99
N ARG A 184 -2.77 9.82 -12.81
CA ARG A 184 -2.53 10.80 -13.87
C ARG A 184 -1.20 10.56 -14.58
N SER A 185 -1.07 11.10 -15.78
CA SER A 185 0.10 10.89 -16.65
C SER A 185 1.39 11.44 -16.04
N GLU A 186 1.32 12.56 -15.31
CA GLU A 186 2.47 13.14 -14.62
C GLU A 186 3.08 12.22 -13.55
N ASN A 187 2.27 11.30 -13.00
CA ASN A 187 2.70 10.34 -12.00
C ASN A 187 3.13 8.99 -12.61
N MET A 188 2.86 8.74 -13.88
CA MET A 188 3.25 7.50 -14.55
C MET A 188 4.77 7.43 -14.69
N LEU A 189 5.36 6.31 -14.30
CA LEU A 189 6.81 6.12 -14.26
C LEU A 189 7.33 5.37 -15.49
N ASP A 190 8.46 5.84 -16.01
CA ASP A 190 9.15 5.18 -17.12
C ASP A 190 10.01 4.04 -16.58
N LYS A 191 10.29 3.06 -17.45
CA LYS A 191 11.11 1.89 -17.11
C LYS A 191 12.44 2.27 -16.47
N LYS A 192 13.11 3.33 -16.93
CA LYS A 192 14.37 3.82 -16.35
C LYS A 192 14.24 4.19 -14.87
N ILE A 193 13.11 4.78 -14.45
CA ILE A 193 12.86 5.09 -13.04
C ILE A 193 12.66 3.80 -12.25
N ILE A 194 11.94 2.82 -12.81
CA ILE A 194 11.76 1.50 -12.19
C ILE A 194 13.09 0.75 -12.04
N ASP A 195 13.97 0.81 -13.04
CA ASP A 195 15.31 0.22 -12.97
C ASP A 195 16.14 0.89 -11.86
N ASN A 196 16.03 2.22 -11.72
CA ASN A 196 16.67 2.95 -10.63
C ASN A 196 16.09 2.59 -9.25
N LEU A 197 14.77 2.42 -9.14
CA LEU A 197 14.12 1.94 -7.92
C LEU A 197 14.70 0.59 -7.49
N ARG A 198 14.78 -0.37 -8.42
CA ARG A 198 15.33 -1.70 -8.18
C ARG A 198 16.80 -1.64 -7.77
N LYS A 199 17.61 -0.86 -8.48
CA LYS A 199 19.04 -0.70 -8.24
C LYS A 199 19.34 -0.08 -6.88
N TYR A 200 18.67 1.01 -6.54
CA TYR A 200 18.97 1.79 -5.34
C TYR A 200 18.10 1.43 -4.14
N LYS A 201 17.03 0.64 -4.34
CA LYS A 201 16.14 0.13 -3.29
C LYS A 201 15.57 1.24 -2.38
N THR A 202 15.20 2.35 -3.01
CA THR A 202 14.72 3.57 -2.33
C THR A 202 13.65 4.25 -3.18
N PHE A 203 12.67 4.88 -2.53
CA PHE A 203 11.67 5.71 -3.21
C PHE A 203 12.09 7.17 -3.39
N GLU A 204 13.30 7.56 -2.96
CA GLU A 204 13.82 8.92 -3.21
C GLU A 204 13.95 9.24 -4.70
N VAL A 205 14.15 8.22 -5.55
CA VAL A 205 14.23 8.40 -7.01
C VAL A 205 12.87 8.71 -7.66
N LEU A 206 11.77 8.67 -6.89
CA LEU A 206 10.43 9.06 -7.34
C LEU A 206 10.22 10.58 -7.35
N ASN A 207 11.06 11.34 -6.64
CA ASN A 207 10.97 12.81 -6.50
C ASN A 207 11.34 13.58 -7.79
N VAL A 208 11.15 12.96 -8.97
CA VAL A 208 11.34 13.60 -10.27
C VAL A 208 10.03 14.25 -10.69
N ASP A 209 10.00 15.58 -10.86
CA ASP A 209 8.83 16.28 -11.40
C ASP A 209 8.87 16.25 -12.93
N LYS A 210 8.01 15.44 -13.55
CA LYS A 210 7.90 15.33 -15.01
C LYS A 210 7.36 16.61 -15.67
N ARG A 211 6.71 17.50 -14.91
CA ARG A 211 6.20 18.79 -15.43
C ARG A 211 7.33 19.74 -15.80
N GLU A 212 8.51 19.58 -15.22
CA GLU A 212 9.70 20.35 -15.58
C GLU A 212 10.34 19.87 -16.90
N ILE A 213 9.91 18.70 -17.42
CA ILE A 213 10.58 17.99 -18.53
C ILE A 213 9.71 17.95 -19.80
N GLY A 214 8.47 18.45 -19.76
CA GLY A 214 7.63 18.65 -20.95
C GLY A 214 7.15 17.38 -21.66
N ILE A 215 7.07 16.23 -20.95
CA ILE A 215 6.65 14.96 -21.55
C ILE A 215 5.23 14.61 -21.07
N GLU A 216 4.26 14.74 -21.97
CA GLU A 216 2.89 14.23 -21.78
C GLU A 216 2.76 12.86 -22.45
N TYR A 217 2.51 11.82 -21.65
CA TYR A 217 2.00 10.53 -22.15
C TYR A 217 0.49 10.45 -21.89
N PRO A 218 -0.31 9.82 -22.77
CA PRO A 218 -1.72 9.58 -22.48
C PRO A 218 -1.85 8.72 -21.21
N SER A 219 -2.56 9.20 -20.20
CA SER A 219 -2.76 8.42 -18.98
C SER A 219 -3.73 7.27 -19.26
N ILE A 220 -3.42 6.06 -18.79
CA ILE A 220 -4.40 4.96 -18.79
C ILE A 220 -5.50 5.20 -17.75
N GLY A 221 -5.29 6.13 -16.81
CA GLY A 221 -6.29 6.52 -15.82
C GLY A 221 -7.60 6.97 -16.45
N GLU A 222 -7.57 7.79 -17.50
CA GLU A 222 -8.80 8.25 -18.17
C GLU A 222 -9.54 7.09 -18.86
N HIS A 223 -8.84 6.26 -19.63
CA HIS A 223 -9.42 5.07 -20.24
C HIS A 223 -9.96 4.08 -19.20
N MET A 224 -9.24 3.90 -18.09
CA MET A 224 -9.66 3.05 -16.98
C MET A 224 -10.96 3.58 -16.35
N MET A 225 -11.06 4.90 -16.10
CA MET A 225 -12.25 5.50 -15.52
C MET A 225 -13.47 5.38 -16.43
N ASP A 226 -13.28 5.45 -17.74
CA ASP A 226 -14.33 5.16 -18.71
C ASP A 226 -14.80 3.71 -18.63
N SER A 227 -13.89 2.74 -18.53
CA SER A 227 -14.24 1.33 -18.32
C SER A 227 -14.96 1.10 -16.99
N VAL A 228 -14.47 1.69 -15.90
CA VAL A 228 -15.04 1.57 -14.55
C VAL A 228 -16.44 2.19 -14.48
N ARG A 229 -16.68 3.34 -15.13
CA ARG A 229 -17.99 4.02 -15.15
C ARG A 229 -19.04 3.30 -15.98
N ARG A 230 -18.63 2.65 -17.07
CA ARG A 230 -19.57 1.95 -17.98
C ARG A 230 -20.06 0.60 -17.44
N GLY A 231 -19.62 0.19 -16.25
CA GLY A 231 -20.14 -1.01 -15.58
C GLY A 231 -19.69 -2.34 -16.19
N TYR A 232 -18.66 -2.32 -17.05
CA TYR A 232 -18.00 -3.53 -17.55
C TYR A 232 -17.16 -4.21 -16.45
#